data_AF-A0A5Q4BKL2-F1
#
_entry.id   AF-A0A5Q4BKL2-F1
#
_cell.length_a   1.000
_cell.length_b   1.000
_cell.length_c   1.000
_cell.angle_alpha   90.00
_cell.angle_beta   90.00
_cell.angle_gamma   90.00
#
_symmetry.space_group_name_H-M   'P 1'
#
loop_
_entity.id
_entity.type
_entity.pdbx_description
1 polymer ?
#
loop_
_entity_poly.entity_id
_entity_poly.type
_entity_poly.pdbx_seq_one_letter_code
_entity_poly.pdbx_strand_id
1 'polypeptide(L)'
;MLPASLLAVDPPGTNPVHAGAVGDLHIGRILRCGPQEVFYCDDFSVVKASDTKVPSSSVSFFSNDRVTSLATRLGTEALRGSSPWESINFQKSVAPEMVEPWKARAFFDAFFEHVHPVYPFLDREDFEARALGPYLDEALSFDPAFSALYHGVLALGSQFVDGGSFVPGPGRAWRLFQVSFGSLSDVLAPPVSGESSGAHGHDVLPSPSLRWMNACCLQLDQTLLSEAARMAQTLRYHKSSNGDAIHLKTFWTVYFLEKTASFSECTSSDIGCAVPLAVESVFGEYNWLISAIRRGRISSLAYSSLFSVSASMQPCESALVAITRVRCLLEDWRRSVPAAFRPGEGALPQPGACPSAKMVMLQTEYSYYNVVLAVDRLALHLGQGTADDGEKTKHNMILTAGSIAELTKVVDVQPYVPVFILGIMPLSALFVLFDFVIHNPEHSGTVANLALLEVVAGHFCSIDSASKGALLGSIISDFAGITRQSW
;
A
#
# COMPACT_ATOMS: atom_id res chain seq x y z
N MET A 1 -15.74 -68.80 9.84
CA MET A 1 -14.84 -69.95 9.66
C MET A 1 -14.27 -69.88 8.25
N LEU A 2 -13.00 -69.46 8.13
CA LEU A 2 -12.17 -69.58 6.93
C LEU A 2 -10.73 -69.26 7.35
N PRO A 3 -9.80 -70.23 7.26
CA PRO A 3 -8.38 -69.98 7.37
C PRO A 3 -7.66 -70.10 6.02
N ALA A 4 -6.42 -69.56 6.00
CA ALA A 4 -5.27 -69.91 5.14
C ALA A 4 -5.31 -69.49 3.66
N SER A 5 -4.26 -68.96 3.00
CA SER A 5 -2.87 -68.62 3.32
C SER A 5 -2.25 -67.83 2.14
N LEU A 6 -1.37 -66.88 2.46
CA LEU A 6 -0.07 -66.55 1.84
C LEU A 6 0.22 -66.70 0.32
N LEU A 7 0.80 -65.60 -0.19
CA LEU A 7 1.90 -65.46 -1.18
C LEU A 7 1.59 -65.61 -2.67
N ALA A 8 1.65 -64.47 -3.38
CA ALA A 8 2.39 -64.34 -4.62
C ALA A 8 2.78 -62.86 -4.86
N VAL A 9 4.08 -62.65 -5.09
CA VAL A 9 4.70 -61.41 -5.58
C VAL A 9 4.65 -61.43 -7.10
N ASP A 10 4.35 -60.28 -7.73
CA ASP A 10 4.90 -59.77 -9.01
C ASP A 10 4.07 -58.54 -9.48
N PRO A 11 4.55 -57.65 -10.38
CA PRO A 11 5.91 -57.14 -10.64
C PRO A 11 5.92 -55.57 -10.72
N PRO A 12 7.07 -54.89 -10.96
CA PRO A 12 7.14 -53.43 -10.99
C PRO A 12 6.77 -52.90 -12.39
N GLY A 13 5.88 -51.92 -12.45
CA GLY A 13 5.66 -51.15 -13.67
C GLY A 13 4.19 -50.88 -13.95
N THR A 14 3.74 -49.70 -13.56
CA THR A 14 2.91 -48.78 -14.36
C THR A 14 2.61 -47.56 -13.48
N ASN A 15 3.43 -46.52 -13.61
CA ASN A 15 3.03 -45.19 -13.15
C ASN A 15 1.80 -44.78 -13.96
N PRO A 16 0.66 -44.41 -13.33
CA PRO A 16 -0.31 -43.61 -14.05
C PRO A 16 0.30 -42.21 -14.22
N VAL A 17 0.76 -41.92 -15.43
CA VAL A 17 0.97 -40.55 -15.89
C VAL A 17 -0.40 -39.88 -15.86
N HIS A 18 -0.75 -39.26 -14.73
CA HIS A 18 -1.94 -38.43 -14.65
C HIS A 18 -1.59 -37.04 -15.16
N ALA A 19 -2.02 -36.79 -16.39
CA ALA A 19 -2.10 -35.48 -17.00
C ALA A 19 -2.64 -34.47 -15.98
N GLY A 20 -1.81 -33.47 -15.64
CA GLY A 20 -2.24 -32.36 -14.80
C GLY A 20 -3.40 -31.66 -15.47
N ALA A 21 -4.56 -31.65 -14.83
CA ALA A 21 -5.70 -30.88 -15.28
C ALA A 21 -5.29 -29.39 -15.34
N VAL A 22 -5.41 -28.81 -16.53
CA VAL A 22 -5.25 -27.38 -16.77
C VAL A 22 -6.26 -26.64 -15.89
N GLY A 23 -5.77 -25.80 -14.97
CA GLY A 23 -6.62 -24.96 -14.11
C GLY A 23 -6.82 -25.42 -12.66
N ASP A 24 -6.16 -26.48 -12.19
CA ASP A 24 -6.27 -26.91 -10.78
C ASP A 24 -5.58 -25.92 -9.83
N LEU A 25 -6.32 -25.38 -8.85
CA LEU A 25 -5.78 -24.46 -7.82
C LEU A 25 -4.69 -25.16 -7.00
N HIS A 26 -3.70 -24.40 -6.52
CA HIS A 26 -2.59 -24.96 -5.73
C HIS A 26 -3.08 -25.77 -4.53
N ILE A 27 -4.11 -25.29 -3.82
CA ILE A 27 -4.75 -26.01 -2.71
C ILE A 27 -5.37 -27.34 -3.16
N GLY A 28 -5.92 -27.41 -4.38
CA GLY A 28 -6.47 -28.64 -4.96
C GLY A 28 -5.39 -29.69 -5.21
N ARG A 29 -4.18 -29.27 -5.60
CA ARG A 29 -3.02 -30.18 -5.75
C ARG A 29 -2.50 -30.68 -4.40
N ILE A 30 -2.40 -29.82 -3.38
CA ILE A 30 -1.98 -30.23 -2.03
C ILE A 30 -2.94 -31.28 -1.45
N LEU A 31 -4.25 -31.03 -1.54
CA LEU A 31 -5.27 -31.93 -1.01
C LEU A 31 -5.30 -33.29 -1.74
N ARG A 32 -4.89 -33.34 -3.01
CA ARG A 32 -4.89 -34.58 -3.81
C ARG A 32 -3.57 -35.35 -3.76
N CYS A 33 -2.44 -34.67 -3.66
CA CYS A 33 -1.12 -35.27 -3.87
C CYS A 33 -0.27 -35.41 -2.59
N GLY A 34 -0.78 -34.99 -1.43
CA GLY A 34 -0.03 -35.03 -0.16
C GLY A 34 1.02 -33.93 -0.03
N PRO A 35 1.90 -33.98 0.99
CA PRO A 35 2.90 -32.95 1.23
C PRO A 35 3.85 -32.81 0.03
N GLN A 36 3.87 -31.63 -0.57
CA GLN A 36 4.82 -31.23 -1.60
C GLN A 36 5.90 -30.33 -0.99
N GLU A 37 7.07 -30.22 -1.60
CA GLU A 37 8.06 -29.22 -1.21
C GLU A 37 7.45 -27.81 -1.34
N VAL A 38 7.23 -27.17 -0.19
CA VAL A 38 6.70 -25.81 -0.11
C VAL A 38 7.88 -24.84 -0.11
N PHE A 39 8.00 -24.06 -1.18
CA PHE A 39 8.86 -22.88 -1.18
C PHE A 39 8.04 -21.69 -0.70
N TYR A 40 8.26 -21.28 0.55
CA TYR A 40 7.69 -20.05 1.09
C TYR A 40 8.39 -18.84 0.44
N CYS A 41 7.64 -18.00 -0.25
CA CYS A 41 8.11 -16.66 -0.59
C CYS A 41 7.90 -15.78 0.64
N ASP A 42 8.96 -15.09 1.08
CA ASP A 42 8.88 -14.13 2.18
C ASP A 42 8.22 -12.83 1.68
N ASP A 43 6.90 -12.76 1.78
CA ASP A 43 6.09 -11.59 1.40
C ASP A 43 6.39 -10.33 2.24
N PHE A 44 7.17 -10.46 3.33
CA PHE A 44 7.54 -9.36 4.23
C PHE A 44 8.90 -8.73 3.92
N SER A 45 9.67 -9.32 3.01
CA SER A 45 10.99 -8.79 2.66
C SER A 45 10.86 -7.62 1.68
N VAL A 46 10.86 -6.39 2.23
CA VAL A 46 10.89 -5.13 1.45
C VAL A 46 12.09 -5.07 0.49
N VAL A 47 13.14 -5.86 0.72
CA VAL A 47 14.43 -5.78 0.00
C VAL A 47 14.72 -7.01 -0.87
N LYS A 48 13.99 -8.13 -0.74
CA LYS A 48 14.42 -9.42 -1.32
C LYS A 48 13.36 -10.03 -2.24
N ALA A 49 13.75 -10.29 -3.48
CA ALA A 49 12.98 -11.14 -4.40
C ALA A 49 13.76 -12.43 -4.71
N SER A 50 13.05 -13.53 -4.93
CA SER A 50 13.65 -14.76 -5.47
C SER A 50 14.02 -14.56 -6.95
N ASP A 51 15.21 -15.02 -7.36
CA ASP A 51 15.66 -15.05 -8.77
C ASP A 51 14.77 -15.93 -9.68
N THR A 52 14.04 -16.88 -9.09
CA THR A 52 13.26 -17.88 -9.83
C THR A 52 11.77 -17.57 -9.97
N LYS A 53 11.24 -16.60 -9.20
CA LYS A 53 9.84 -16.16 -9.24
C LYS A 53 9.73 -14.68 -8.90
N VAL A 54 8.98 -13.92 -9.69
CA VAL A 54 8.60 -12.53 -9.34
C VAL A 54 7.64 -12.59 -8.14
N PRO A 55 8.02 -12.09 -6.95
CA PRO A 55 7.17 -12.19 -5.77
C PRO A 55 5.96 -11.26 -5.88
N SER A 56 5.03 -11.50 -4.97
CA SER A 56 3.69 -10.92 -4.92
C SER A 56 3.66 -9.48 -4.39
N SER A 57 4.81 -8.95 -3.95
CA SER A 57 4.93 -7.63 -3.34
C SER A 57 4.93 -6.49 -4.38
N SER A 58 4.29 -5.37 -4.02
CA SER A 58 4.43 -4.03 -4.66
C SER A 58 5.87 -3.58 -4.81
N VAL A 59 6.75 -4.26 -4.09
CA VAL A 59 8.06 -3.84 -3.71
C VAL A 59 8.98 -5.02 -3.99
N SER A 60 9.06 -5.42 -5.26
CA SER A 60 10.11 -6.32 -5.71
C SER A 60 11.33 -5.47 -6.03
N PHE A 61 12.16 -5.29 -4.99
CA PHE A 61 13.57 -4.97 -5.16
C PHE A 61 14.26 -6.12 -5.89
N PHE A 62 15.44 -5.84 -6.41
CA PHE A 62 16.30 -6.78 -7.13
C PHE A 62 16.28 -8.19 -6.52
N SER A 63 16.45 -9.16 -7.40
CA SER A 63 16.69 -10.53 -6.97
C SER A 63 17.93 -10.61 -6.07
N ASN A 64 18.00 -11.61 -5.18
CA ASN A 64 19.13 -11.75 -4.25
C ASN A 64 20.48 -11.75 -4.98
N ASP A 65 20.56 -12.33 -6.19
CA ASP A 65 21.79 -12.32 -6.98
C ASP A 65 22.17 -10.93 -7.47
N ARG A 66 21.18 -10.10 -7.85
CA ARG A 66 21.42 -8.72 -8.25
C ARG A 66 21.73 -7.81 -7.06
N VAL A 67 21.04 -7.95 -5.92
CA VAL A 67 21.41 -7.25 -4.67
C VAL A 67 22.82 -7.63 -4.22
N THR A 68 23.22 -8.90 -4.36
CA THR A 68 24.55 -9.38 -4.00
C THR A 68 25.60 -8.89 -5.00
N SER A 69 25.32 -8.92 -6.30
CA SER A 69 26.16 -8.31 -7.34
C SER A 69 26.35 -6.81 -7.10
N LEU A 70 25.27 -6.11 -6.72
CA LEU A 70 25.28 -4.70 -6.36
C LEU A 70 26.11 -4.45 -5.11
N ALA A 71 25.83 -5.13 -4.00
CA ALA A 71 26.60 -4.99 -2.76
C ALA A 71 28.09 -5.29 -2.96
N THR A 72 28.42 -6.25 -3.82
CA THR A 72 29.80 -6.61 -4.17
C THR A 72 30.48 -5.53 -5.02
N ARG A 73 29.74 -4.90 -5.96
CA ARG A 73 30.26 -3.78 -6.77
C ARG A 73 30.33 -2.46 -6.00
N LEU A 74 29.46 -2.25 -5.02
CA LEU A 74 29.34 -1.02 -4.21
C LEU A 74 30.20 -1.07 -2.94
N GLY A 75 30.81 -2.22 -2.61
CA GLY A 75 31.68 -2.40 -1.43
C GLY A 75 30.97 -2.22 -0.08
N THR A 76 29.65 -2.31 -0.03
CA THR A 76 28.83 -1.96 1.15
C THR A 76 27.78 -3.02 1.47
N GLU A 77 27.82 -3.55 2.70
CA GLU A 77 26.83 -4.50 3.26
C GLU A 77 25.54 -3.79 3.74
N ALA A 78 25.48 -2.46 3.69
CA ALA A 78 24.38 -1.64 4.24
C ALA A 78 23.02 -1.95 3.59
N LEU A 79 23.00 -2.46 2.37
CA LEU A 79 21.80 -2.92 1.67
C LEU A 79 21.16 -4.17 2.29
N ARG A 80 21.88 -4.88 3.17
CA ARG A 80 21.38 -6.03 3.93
C ARG A 80 20.75 -5.64 5.26
N GLY A 81 20.73 -4.34 5.59
CA GLY A 81 20.27 -3.82 6.87
C GLY A 81 18.77 -4.03 7.12
N SER A 82 18.46 -4.71 8.23
CA SER A 82 17.14 -4.71 8.85
C SER A 82 16.68 -3.29 9.21
N SER A 83 15.37 -3.04 9.19
CA SER A 83 14.76 -1.78 9.61
C SER A 83 15.38 -1.26 10.92
N PRO A 84 15.85 0.00 11.00
CA PRO A 84 16.46 0.55 12.21
C PRO A 84 15.47 0.79 13.37
N TRP A 85 14.19 0.46 13.18
CA TRP A 85 13.14 0.86 14.10
C TRP A 85 13.06 -0.19 15.21
N GLU A 86 13.57 0.16 16.39
CA GLU A 86 13.19 -0.51 17.63
C GLU A 86 11.66 -0.55 17.71
N SER A 87 11.10 -1.69 18.12
CA SER A 87 9.65 -1.87 18.28
C SER A 87 9.05 -0.69 19.04
N ILE A 88 8.26 0.14 18.35
CA ILE A 88 7.62 1.31 18.93
C ILE A 88 6.70 0.81 20.05
N ASN A 89 7.01 1.18 21.29
CA ASN A 89 6.23 0.75 22.45
C ASN A 89 5.04 1.70 22.62
N PHE A 90 3.86 1.26 22.19
CA PHE A 90 2.61 2.00 22.26
C PHE A 90 1.97 1.91 23.65
N GLN A 91 2.65 2.41 24.68
CA GLN A 91 2.05 2.54 26.01
C GLN A 91 1.06 3.71 26.06
N LYS A 92 -0.06 3.51 26.77
CA LYS A 92 -1.05 4.55 27.07
C LYS A 92 -0.37 5.69 27.82
N SER A 93 -0.40 6.90 27.24
CA SER A 93 0.19 8.09 27.87
C SER A 93 -0.43 8.33 29.25
N VAL A 94 0.41 8.65 30.24
CA VAL A 94 0.01 8.92 31.63
C VAL A 94 -0.72 10.27 31.75
N ALA A 95 -0.57 11.17 30.77
CA ALA A 95 -1.27 12.45 30.71
C ALA A 95 -1.91 12.66 29.32
N PRO A 96 -3.22 12.95 29.24
CA PRO A 96 -3.85 13.33 27.98
C PRO A 96 -3.27 14.67 27.50
N GLU A 97 -2.91 14.77 26.21
CA GLU A 97 -2.49 16.06 25.65
C GLU A 97 -3.71 16.98 25.54
N MET A 98 -3.77 17.97 26.43
CA MET A 98 -4.78 19.01 26.41
C MET A 98 -4.56 19.91 25.18
N VAL A 99 -5.60 20.05 24.36
CA VAL A 99 -5.60 20.96 23.20
C VAL A 99 -6.63 22.05 23.45
N GLU A 100 -6.20 23.31 23.34
CA GLU A 100 -7.08 24.47 23.48
C GLU A 100 -8.23 24.40 22.45
N PRO A 101 -9.47 24.78 22.80
CA PRO A 101 -10.63 24.62 21.90
C PRO A 101 -10.49 25.32 20.54
N TRP A 102 -9.90 26.52 20.51
CA TRP A 102 -9.65 27.26 19.27
C TRP A 102 -8.65 26.53 18.37
N LYS A 103 -7.69 25.82 18.97
CA LYS A 103 -6.65 25.08 18.25
C LYS A 103 -7.14 23.71 17.79
N ALA A 104 -7.99 23.07 18.59
CA ALA A 104 -8.72 21.88 18.17
C ALA A 104 -9.55 22.16 16.91
N ARG A 105 -10.24 23.30 16.86
CA ARG A 105 -10.99 23.72 15.68
C ARG A 105 -10.12 23.90 14.44
N ALA A 106 -8.97 24.58 14.57
CA ALA A 106 -8.03 24.71 13.47
C ALA A 106 -7.51 23.35 12.96
N PHE A 107 -7.29 22.38 13.86
CA PHE A 107 -6.90 21.02 13.45
C PHE A 107 -8.04 20.27 12.75
N PHE A 108 -9.28 20.41 13.21
CA PHE A 108 -10.44 19.83 12.53
C PHE A 108 -10.61 20.41 11.13
N ASP A 109 -10.51 21.74 10.98
CA ASP A 109 -10.56 22.40 9.69
C ASP A 109 -9.48 21.86 8.73
N ALA A 110 -8.23 21.78 9.21
CA ALA A 110 -7.13 21.24 8.42
C ALA A 110 -7.32 19.75 8.04
N PHE A 111 -7.87 18.93 8.94
CA PHE A 111 -8.18 17.53 8.63
C PHE A 111 -9.26 17.41 7.55
N PHE A 112 -10.37 18.15 7.68
CA PHE A 112 -11.46 18.10 6.72
C PHE A 112 -11.11 18.76 5.38
N GLU A 113 -10.12 19.65 5.33
CA GLU A 113 -9.65 20.27 4.09
C GLU A 113 -8.57 19.44 3.37
N HIS A 114 -7.64 18.84 4.10
CA HIS A 114 -6.45 18.23 3.50
C HIS A 114 -6.44 16.71 3.50
N VAL A 115 -7.10 16.06 4.47
CA VAL A 115 -7.04 14.60 4.66
C VAL A 115 -8.35 13.92 4.23
N HIS A 116 -9.47 14.39 4.75
CA HIS A 116 -10.78 13.79 4.52
C HIS A 116 -11.21 13.73 3.03
N PRO A 117 -10.88 14.70 2.16
CA PRO A 117 -11.17 14.59 0.72
C PRO A 117 -10.44 13.42 0.03
N VAL A 118 -9.26 13.04 0.54
CA VAL A 118 -8.49 11.90 0.04
C VAL A 118 -9.00 10.59 0.65
N TYR A 119 -9.45 10.65 1.91
CA TYR A 119 -9.92 9.51 2.71
C TYR A 119 -11.29 9.82 3.33
N PRO A 120 -12.39 9.70 2.57
CA PRO A 120 -13.72 10.07 3.04
C PRO A 120 -14.32 8.95 3.90
N PHE A 121 -14.12 9.01 5.22
CA PHE A 121 -14.66 8.01 6.16
C PHE A 121 -15.51 8.60 7.29
N LEU A 122 -15.63 9.92 7.38
CA LEU A 122 -16.40 10.61 8.43
C LEU A 122 -17.51 11.50 7.87
N ASP A 123 -18.51 11.74 8.68
CA ASP A 123 -19.41 12.87 8.52
C ASP A 123 -18.89 14.02 9.40
N ARG A 124 -18.75 15.21 8.80
CA ARG A 124 -18.18 16.38 9.47
C ARG A 124 -19.13 16.92 10.55
N GLU A 125 -20.42 17.01 10.26
CA GLU A 125 -21.41 17.60 11.15
C GLU A 125 -21.61 16.70 12.38
N ASP A 126 -21.74 15.38 12.17
CA ASP A 126 -21.87 14.41 13.26
C ASP A 126 -20.62 14.38 14.16
N PHE A 127 -19.44 14.48 13.55
CA PHE A 127 -18.19 14.50 14.30
C PHE A 127 -18.04 15.80 15.11
N GLU A 128 -18.23 16.96 14.49
CA GLU A 128 -18.10 18.27 15.17
C GLU A 128 -19.14 18.44 16.27
N ALA A 129 -20.38 17.93 16.08
CA ALA A 129 -21.42 17.97 17.10
C ALA A 129 -21.01 17.24 18.38
N ARG A 130 -20.33 16.09 18.28
CA ARG A 130 -19.76 15.38 19.44
C ARG A 130 -18.47 16.03 19.94
N ALA A 131 -17.58 16.45 19.05
CA ALA A 131 -16.24 16.92 19.40
C ALA A 131 -16.23 18.33 20.02
N LEU A 132 -17.20 19.18 19.68
CA LEU A 132 -17.35 20.54 20.20
C LEU A 132 -18.54 20.68 21.17
N GLY A 133 -19.20 19.56 21.50
CA GLY A 133 -20.34 19.53 22.41
C GLY A 133 -19.96 19.73 23.88
N PRO A 134 -20.91 20.11 24.74
CA PRO A 134 -20.67 20.33 26.17
C PRO A 134 -20.32 19.05 26.94
N TYR A 135 -20.58 17.87 26.37
CA TYR A 135 -20.33 16.55 26.98
C TYR A 135 -19.06 15.88 26.46
N LEU A 136 -18.08 16.65 25.95
CA LEU A 136 -16.85 16.10 25.39
C LEU A 136 -16.08 15.24 26.41
N ASP A 137 -15.86 15.74 27.63
CA ASP A 137 -15.09 15.03 28.65
C ASP A 137 -15.74 13.70 29.05
N GLU A 138 -17.06 13.67 29.10
CA GLU A 138 -17.84 12.44 29.29
C GLU A 138 -17.69 11.50 28.08
N ALA A 139 -17.81 12.02 26.86
CA ALA A 139 -17.67 11.20 25.65
C ALA A 139 -16.26 10.59 25.51
N LEU A 140 -15.20 11.33 25.89
CA LEU A 140 -13.82 10.84 25.83
C LEU A 140 -13.50 9.79 26.92
N SER A 141 -14.24 9.79 28.02
CA SER A 141 -14.04 8.85 29.13
C SER A 141 -14.90 7.58 29.01
N PHE A 142 -16.16 7.71 28.55
CA PHE A 142 -17.09 6.59 28.41
C PHE A 142 -16.97 5.83 27.08
N ASP A 143 -16.49 6.47 26.02
CA ASP A 143 -16.35 5.87 24.70
C ASP A 143 -14.85 5.88 24.29
N PRO A 144 -14.07 4.84 24.65
CA PRO A 144 -12.65 4.74 24.31
C PRO A 144 -12.42 4.78 22.80
N ALA A 145 -13.41 4.25 22.09
CA ALA A 145 -13.54 4.35 20.68
C ALA A 145 -13.55 5.85 20.29
N PHE A 146 -14.55 6.63 20.72
CA PHE A 146 -14.62 8.07 20.41
C PHE A 146 -13.37 8.86 20.74
N SER A 147 -12.79 8.56 21.90
CA SER A 147 -11.53 9.13 22.32
C SER A 147 -10.42 8.90 21.29
N ALA A 148 -10.33 7.71 20.71
CA ALA A 148 -9.27 7.39 19.76
C ALA A 148 -9.23 8.34 18.54
N LEU A 149 -10.33 8.60 17.82
CA LEU A 149 -10.33 9.47 16.60
C LEU A 149 -10.62 10.89 16.90
N TYR A 150 -11.16 11.23 18.06
CA TYR A 150 -10.98 12.59 18.51
C TYR A 150 -9.47 12.94 18.49
N HIS A 151 -8.63 12.12 19.14
CA HIS A 151 -7.19 12.33 19.16
C HIS A 151 -6.51 12.04 17.80
N GLY A 152 -6.99 11.06 17.02
CA GLY A 152 -6.48 10.73 15.70
C GLY A 152 -6.74 11.83 14.66
N VAL A 153 -7.93 12.41 14.65
CA VAL A 153 -8.27 13.57 13.79
C VAL A 153 -7.44 14.78 14.21
N LEU A 154 -7.31 15.07 15.52
CA LEU A 154 -6.42 16.13 15.99
C LEU A 154 -4.97 15.88 15.56
N ALA A 155 -4.47 14.64 15.67
CA ALA A 155 -3.11 14.29 15.31
C ALA A 155 -2.85 14.54 13.82
N LEU A 156 -3.76 14.09 12.95
CA LEU A 156 -3.68 14.32 11.51
C LEU A 156 -3.76 15.80 11.15
N GLY A 157 -4.74 16.52 11.68
CA GLY A 157 -4.90 17.97 11.44
C GLY A 157 -3.72 18.79 11.95
N SER A 158 -3.15 18.41 13.10
CA SER A 158 -1.99 19.10 13.67
C SER A 158 -0.74 19.03 12.79
N GLN A 159 -0.60 18.02 11.91
CA GLN A 159 0.52 17.94 10.99
C GLN A 159 0.55 19.08 9.96
N PHE A 160 -0.61 19.65 9.63
CA PHE A 160 -0.75 20.76 8.68
C PHE A 160 -0.63 22.13 9.36
N VAL A 161 -1.01 22.23 10.64
CA VAL A 161 -1.05 23.50 11.38
C VAL A 161 0.20 23.71 12.24
N ASP A 162 0.59 22.70 13.02
CA ASP A 162 1.72 22.74 13.96
C ASP A 162 2.98 22.06 13.40
N GLY A 163 2.87 21.39 12.25
CA GLY A 163 3.93 20.60 11.64
C GLY A 163 3.99 19.16 12.16
N GLY A 164 4.46 18.25 11.31
CA GLY A 164 4.71 16.85 11.66
C GLY A 164 6.14 16.58 12.12
N SER A 165 6.40 15.34 12.55
CA SER A 165 7.75 14.80 12.77
C SER A 165 7.93 13.50 12.00
N PHE A 166 9.10 13.30 11.38
CA PHE A 166 9.51 12.01 10.81
C PHE A 166 10.03 11.03 11.85
N VAL A 167 10.40 11.52 13.04
CA VAL A 167 10.90 10.70 14.15
C VAL A 167 9.74 10.38 15.08
N PRO A 168 9.55 9.10 15.49
CA PRO A 168 8.58 8.74 16.52
C PRO A 168 8.99 9.34 17.87
N GLY A 169 8.04 9.93 18.59
CA GLY A 169 8.27 10.56 19.90
C GLY A 169 8.03 12.07 19.92
N PRO A 170 8.86 12.86 19.23
CA PRO A 170 8.76 14.32 19.27
C PRO A 170 7.56 14.85 18.50
N GLY A 171 6.96 15.92 19.04
CA GLY A 171 5.87 16.66 18.39
C GLY A 171 4.51 16.43 19.03
N ARG A 172 3.58 17.36 18.76
CA ARG A 172 2.19 17.26 19.20
C ARG A 172 1.43 16.18 18.44
N ALA A 173 1.60 16.11 17.12
CA ALA A 173 0.99 15.07 16.31
C ALA A 173 1.27 13.67 16.88
N TRP A 174 2.53 13.40 17.26
CA TRP A 174 2.91 12.11 17.83
C TRP A 174 2.28 11.83 19.20
N ARG A 175 2.28 12.81 20.11
CA ARG A 175 1.66 12.67 21.44
C ARG A 175 0.14 12.44 21.34
N LEU A 176 -0.54 13.13 20.43
CA LEU A 176 -1.95 12.89 20.11
C LEU A 176 -2.17 11.50 19.51
N PHE A 177 -1.29 11.05 18.59
CA PHE A 177 -1.33 9.68 18.08
C PHE A 177 -1.13 8.66 19.19
N GLN A 178 -0.21 8.87 20.12
CA GLN A 178 0.00 7.96 21.26
C GLN A 178 -1.25 7.83 22.14
N VAL A 179 -2.00 8.92 22.38
CA VAL A 179 -3.28 8.84 23.10
C VAL A 179 -4.30 8.04 22.31
N SER A 180 -4.42 8.28 20.99
CA SER A 180 -5.30 7.50 20.11
C SER A 180 -4.95 6.00 20.15
N PHE A 181 -3.68 5.65 20.01
CA PHE A 181 -3.18 4.28 20.03
C PHE A 181 -3.30 3.60 21.39
N GLY A 182 -3.15 4.35 22.48
CA GLY A 182 -3.32 3.82 23.84
C GLY A 182 -4.73 3.32 24.13
N SER A 183 -5.73 3.75 23.35
CA SER A 183 -7.11 3.27 23.42
C SER A 183 -7.38 2.06 22.52
N LEU A 184 -6.43 1.63 21.69
CA LEU A 184 -6.62 0.55 20.73
C LEU A 184 -6.92 -0.80 21.41
N SER A 185 -6.24 -1.12 22.52
CA SER A 185 -6.52 -2.35 23.28
C SER A 185 -7.94 -2.37 23.85
N ASP A 186 -8.45 -1.22 24.29
CA ASP A 186 -9.80 -1.07 24.84
C ASP A 186 -10.88 -1.22 23.73
N VAL A 187 -10.54 -0.85 22.49
CA VAL A 187 -11.42 -0.94 21.31
C VAL A 187 -11.40 -2.34 20.68
N LEU A 188 -10.24 -2.99 20.65
CA LEU A 188 -10.06 -4.33 20.07
C LEU A 188 -10.49 -5.45 21.03
N ALA A 189 -10.53 -5.20 22.33
CA ALA A 189 -11.04 -6.17 23.29
C ALA A 189 -12.56 -6.37 23.08
N PRO A 190 -13.07 -7.60 22.91
CA PRO A 190 -14.50 -7.84 22.99
C PRO A 190 -14.99 -7.42 24.39
N PRO A 191 -16.22 -6.90 24.54
CA PRO A 191 -16.74 -6.53 25.85
C PRO A 191 -16.93 -7.80 26.68
N VAL A 192 -15.94 -8.13 27.50
CA VAL A 192 -16.03 -9.18 28.51
C VAL A 192 -16.39 -8.51 29.82
N SER A 193 -17.69 -8.43 30.12
CA SER A 193 -18.17 -8.19 31.48
C SER A 193 -19.60 -8.71 31.64
N GLY A 194 -19.70 -9.86 32.31
CA GLY A 194 -20.70 -10.19 33.34
C GLY A 194 -22.16 -9.83 33.11
N GLU A 195 -22.97 -10.88 32.89
CA GLU A 195 -24.29 -11.09 33.48
C GLU A 195 -24.88 -9.93 34.31
N SER A 196 -25.76 -9.11 33.71
CA SER A 196 -27.01 -8.68 34.36
C SER A 196 -27.99 -8.07 33.35
N SER A 197 -29.08 -8.81 33.14
CA SER A 197 -30.44 -8.33 32.90
C SER A 197 -30.74 -7.37 31.74
N GLY A 198 -31.53 -7.89 30.79
CA GLY A 198 -32.79 -7.25 30.41
C GLY A 198 -32.81 -6.56 29.05
N ALA A 199 -33.10 -7.36 28.02
CA ALA A 199 -33.91 -7.03 26.85
C ALA A 199 -34.09 -5.54 26.52
N HIS A 200 -33.37 -5.04 25.52
CA HIS A 200 -33.77 -4.12 24.42
C HIS A 200 -32.58 -4.16 23.46
N GLY A 201 -32.62 -4.96 22.40
CA GLY A 201 -32.94 -4.44 21.07
C GLY A 201 -31.65 -4.20 20.29
N HIS A 202 -31.52 -4.86 19.15
CA HIS A 202 -30.53 -4.56 18.09
C HIS A 202 -30.23 -3.04 18.01
N ASP A 203 -28.96 -2.68 17.82
CA ASP A 203 -28.41 -1.32 17.53
C ASP A 203 -27.56 -0.66 18.62
N VAL A 204 -26.61 -1.39 19.21
CA VAL A 204 -25.47 -0.76 19.91
C VAL A 204 -24.16 -1.08 19.15
N LEU A 205 -23.96 -0.24 18.14
CA LEU A 205 -22.73 0.23 17.49
C LEU A 205 -21.43 -0.61 17.58
N PRO A 206 -21.05 -1.27 16.47
CA PRO A 206 -19.67 -1.48 16.04
C PRO A 206 -19.14 -0.39 15.06
N SER A 207 -19.93 0.66 14.81
CA SER A 207 -19.63 1.74 13.86
C SER A 207 -18.44 2.66 14.24
N PRO A 208 -18.16 2.97 15.52
CA PRO A 208 -17.06 3.87 15.85
C PRO A 208 -15.70 3.16 15.72
N SER A 209 -15.58 1.90 16.17
CA SER A 209 -14.31 1.15 16.26
C SER A 209 -13.51 1.09 14.95
N LEU A 210 -14.21 0.91 13.82
CA LEU A 210 -13.60 0.90 12.48
C LEU A 210 -13.20 2.31 11.99
N ARG A 211 -13.93 3.37 12.41
CA ARG A 211 -13.61 4.77 12.04
C ARG A 211 -12.29 5.23 12.65
N TRP A 212 -11.90 4.68 13.80
CA TRP A 212 -10.60 4.92 14.45
C TRP A 212 -9.44 4.43 13.60
N MET A 213 -9.59 3.23 13.06
CA MET A 213 -8.50 2.56 12.36
C MET A 213 -8.10 3.32 11.09
N ASN A 214 -9.09 3.84 10.34
CA ASN A 214 -8.83 4.64 9.13
C ASN A 214 -8.08 5.95 9.41
N ALA A 215 -8.31 6.62 10.54
CA ALA A 215 -7.58 7.85 10.89
C ALA A 215 -6.09 7.55 11.22
N CYS A 216 -5.82 6.42 11.88
CA CYS A 216 -4.46 6.01 12.23
C CYS A 216 -3.67 5.41 11.03
N CYS A 217 -4.36 4.97 9.97
CA CYS A 217 -3.78 4.29 8.81
C CYS A 217 -2.93 5.18 7.87
N LEU A 218 -2.68 6.45 8.16
CA LEU A 218 -1.92 7.33 7.24
C LEU A 218 -0.40 7.32 7.48
N GLN A 219 0.05 6.79 8.63
CA GLN A 219 1.48 6.63 8.97
C GLN A 219 1.92 5.15 9.05
N LEU A 220 1.01 4.23 8.71
CA LEU A 220 1.08 2.77 8.52
C LEU A 220 2.10 1.95 9.32
N ASP A 221 1.54 1.25 10.30
CA ASP A 221 1.83 -0.17 10.53
C ASP A 221 0.84 -1.01 9.68
N GLN A 222 1.33 -2.00 8.92
CA GLN A 222 0.52 -2.92 8.10
C GLN A 222 -0.44 -3.76 8.95
N THR A 223 -0.11 -4.01 10.22
CA THR A 223 -0.95 -4.81 11.11
C THR A 223 -2.31 -4.15 11.35
N LEU A 224 -2.31 -2.84 11.60
CA LEU A 224 -3.53 -2.06 11.86
C LEU A 224 -4.45 -2.03 10.64
N LEU A 225 -3.89 -1.85 9.46
CA LEU A 225 -4.67 -1.83 8.23
C LEU A 225 -5.31 -3.20 7.95
N SER A 226 -4.58 -4.29 8.22
CA SER A 226 -5.12 -5.64 8.10
C SER A 226 -6.24 -5.92 9.11
N GLU A 227 -6.11 -5.43 10.34
CA GLU A 227 -7.16 -5.52 11.35
C GLU A 227 -8.37 -4.67 10.96
N ALA A 228 -8.18 -3.51 10.32
CA ALA A 228 -9.29 -2.67 9.84
C ALA A 228 -10.08 -3.40 8.76
N ALA A 229 -9.37 -4.01 7.80
CA ALA A 229 -9.97 -4.83 6.75
C ALA A 229 -10.73 -6.01 7.36
N ARG A 230 -10.13 -6.73 8.31
CA ARG A 230 -10.75 -7.85 9.03
C ARG A 230 -12.02 -7.41 9.77
N MET A 231 -12.00 -6.27 10.45
CA MET A 231 -13.17 -5.73 11.15
C MET A 231 -14.27 -5.34 10.18
N ALA A 232 -13.96 -4.62 9.09
CA ALA A 232 -14.94 -4.25 8.07
C ALA A 232 -15.62 -5.48 7.43
N GLN A 233 -14.85 -6.57 7.24
CA GLN A 233 -15.39 -7.85 6.78
C GLN A 233 -16.27 -8.54 7.83
N THR A 234 -15.83 -8.55 9.09
CA THR A 234 -16.59 -9.12 10.23
C THR A 234 -17.95 -8.43 10.38
N LEU A 235 -17.99 -7.11 10.21
CA LEU A 235 -19.21 -6.30 10.22
C LEU A 235 -20.05 -6.42 8.94
N ARG A 236 -19.58 -7.21 7.96
CA ARG A 236 -20.26 -7.49 6.69
C ARG A 236 -20.57 -6.25 5.84
N TYR A 237 -19.78 -5.19 5.97
CA TYR A 237 -19.97 -3.98 5.14
C TYR A 237 -19.80 -4.27 3.64
N HIS A 238 -18.93 -5.21 3.28
CA HIS A 238 -18.76 -5.70 1.90
C HIS A 238 -20.02 -6.37 1.31
N LYS A 239 -20.98 -6.82 2.14
CA LYS A 239 -22.22 -7.50 1.71
C LYS A 239 -23.47 -6.66 1.93
N SER A 240 -23.36 -5.45 2.50
CA SER A 240 -24.53 -4.64 2.78
C SER A 240 -25.03 -3.97 1.50
N SER A 241 -26.10 -4.52 0.92
CA SER A 241 -26.76 -3.92 -0.24
C SER A 241 -27.43 -2.58 0.09
N ASN A 242 -27.78 -2.37 1.38
CA ASN A 242 -28.46 -1.18 1.92
C ASN A 242 -27.71 -0.57 3.13
N GLY A 243 -26.38 -0.64 3.16
CA GLY A 243 -25.62 -0.06 4.27
C GLY A 243 -25.71 1.47 4.30
N ASP A 244 -25.66 2.07 5.50
CA ASP A 244 -25.54 3.53 5.65
C ASP A 244 -24.38 4.06 4.82
N ALA A 245 -24.55 5.23 4.21
CA ALA A 245 -23.54 5.83 3.33
C ALA A 245 -22.16 5.93 4.01
N ILE A 246 -22.14 6.18 5.32
CA ILE A 246 -20.91 6.26 6.12
C ILE A 246 -20.21 4.91 6.27
N HIS A 247 -20.95 3.81 6.39
CA HIS A 247 -20.38 2.45 6.46
C HIS A 247 -19.77 2.05 5.13
N LEU A 248 -20.45 2.37 4.02
CA LEU A 248 -19.94 2.15 2.67
C LEU A 248 -18.66 2.97 2.43
N LYS A 249 -18.68 4.27 2.77
CA LYS A 249 -17.53 5.17 2.65
C LYS A 249 -16.32 4.64 3.45
N THR A 250 -16.57 4.21 4.69
CA THR A 250 -15.57 3.60 5.56
C THR A 250 -14.98 2.34 4.93
N PHE A 251 -15.82 1.42 4.47
CA PHE A 251 -15.39 0.17 3.83
C PHE A 251 -14.52 0.42 2.60
N TRP A 252 -14.95 1.29 1.70
CA TRP A 252 -14.21 1.59 0.48
C TRP A 252 -12.91 2.36 0.74
N THR A 253 -12.85 3.18 1.80
CA THR A 253 -11.61 3.83 2.26
C THR A 253 -10.61 2.79 2.77
N VAL A 254 -11.05 1.85 3.63
CA VAL A 254 -10.20 0.72 4.08
C VAL A 254 -9.70 -0.08 2.88
N TYR A 255 -10.62 -0.43 1.97
CA TYR A 255 -10.29 -1.20 0.75
C TYR A 255 -9.22 -0.49 -0.09
N PHE A 256 -9.37 0.80 -0.33
CA PHE A 256 -8.39 1.57 -1.10
C PHE A 256 -7.04 1.65 -0.38
N LEU A 257 -7.02 1.91 0.93
CA LEU A 257 -5.79 1.95 1.73
C LEU A 257 -5.06 0.60 1.66
N GLU A 258 -5.78 -0.51 1.86
CA GLU A 258 -5.24 -1.87 1.78
C GLU A 258 -4.60 -2.15 0.42
N LYS A 259 -5.30 -1.81 -0.67
CA LYS A 259 -4.79 -1.98 -2.04
C LYS A 259 -3.62 -1.08 -2.40
N THR A 260 -3.37 -0.04 -1.61
CA THR A 260 -2.24 0.88 -1.81
C THR A 260 -1.04 0.48 -0.95
N ALA A 261 -1.29 -0.06 0.26
CA ALA A 261 -0.25 -0.53 1.17
C ALA A 261 0.36 -1.87 0.73
N SER A 262 -0.45 -2.75 0.14
CA SER A 262 -0.01 -4.08 -0.28
C SER A 262 -0.65 -4.46 -1.62
N PHE A 263 0.15 -4.99 -2.55
CA PHE A 263 -0.41 -5.93 -3.55
C PHE A 263 -0.76 -7.23 -2.83
N SER A 264 -1.64 -7.22 -1.82
CA SER A 264 -2.00 -8.40 -1.05
C SER A 264 -3.34 -8.98 -1.48
N GLU A 265 -3.50 -10.26 -1.12
CA GLU A 265 -4.69 -11.12 -1.20
C GLU A 265 -5.89 -10.63 -0.39
N CYS A 266 -6.29 -9.36 -0.48
CA CYS A 266 -7.68 -9.05 -0.14
C CYS A 266 -8.55 -9.63 -1.26
N THR A 267 -9.14 -10.79 -0.98
CA THR A 267 -10.00 -11.59 -1.86
C THR A 267 -11.15 -10.73 -2.38
N SER A 268 -10.92 -10.10 -3.53
CA SER A 268 -11.88 -9.20 -4.21
C SER A 268 -13.15 -9.90 -4.73
N SER A 269 -13.37 -11.16 -4.35
CA SER A 269 -14.27 -12.07 -5.04
C SER A 269 -15.74 -11.90 -4.66
N ASP A 270 -16.06 -11.29 -3.51
CA ASP A 270 -17.43 -11.26 -2.98
C ASP A 270 -17.81 -9.90 -2.35
N ILE A 271 -17.54 -8.80 -3.06
CA ILE A 271 -18.04 -7.47 -2.69
C ILE A 271 -19.38 -7.23 -3.39
N GLY A 272 -20.46 -7.21 -2.62
CA GLY A 272 -21.83 -6.96 -3.08
C GLY A 272 -22.36 -5.55 -2.76
N CYS A 273 -21.61 -4.73 -2.02
CA CYS A 273 -22.03 -3.39 -1.63
C CYS A 273 -21.80 -2.34 -2.73
N ALA A 274 -22.68 -1.33 -2.80
CA ALA A 274 -22.55 -0.23 -3.75
C ALA A 274 -21.36 0.69 -3.43
N VAL A 275 -20.84 1.37 -4.44
CA VAL A 275 -19.86 2.45 -4.26
C VAL A 275 -20.62 3.73 -3.93
N PRO A 276 -20.43 4.34 -2.75
CA PRO A 276 -21.15 5.53 -2.34
C PRO A 276 -20.63 6.75 -3.10
N LEU A 277 -21.49 7.75 -3.29
CA LEU A 277 -21.05 9.06 -3.73
C LEU A 277 -20.40 9.79 -2.55
N ALA A 278 -19.11 10.07 -2.64
CA ALA A 278 -18.38 10.92 -1.71
C ALA A 278 -18.13 12.27 -2.39
N VAL A 279 -19.01 13.24 -2.14
CA VAL A 279 -18.94 14.60 -2.73
C VAL A 279 -17.66 15.32 -2.30
N GLU A 280 -17.19 15.03 -1.09
CA GLU A 280 -15.94 15.53 -0.53
C GLU A 280 -14.70 15.04 -1.30
N SER A 281 -14.82 13.93 -2.04
CA SER A 281 -13.72 13.29 -2.79
C SER A 281 -13.79 13.58 -4.30
N VAL A 282 -14.48 14.67 -4.67
CA VAL A 282 -14.60 15.15 -6.04
C VAL A 282 -13.69 16.37 -6.24
N PHE A 283 -12.69 16.21 -7.10
CA PHE A 283 -11.71 17.25 -7.45
C PHE A 283 -12.01 17.77 -8.86
N GLY A 284 -12.86 18.79 -8.95
CA GLY A 284 -13.37 19.28 -10.23
C GLY A 284 -14.20 18.20 -10.93
N GLU A 285 -13.73 17.70 -12.07
CA GLU A 285 -14.37 16.60 -12.80
C GLU A 285 -13.90 15.21 -12.32
N TYR A 286 -12.93 15.15 -11.40
CA TYR A 286 -12.32 13.90 -10.99
C TYR A 286 -12.94 13.35 -9.71
N ASN A 287 -13.73 12.29 -9.82
CA ASN A 287 -14.18 11.52 -8.65
C ASN A 287 -13.05 10.57 -8.20
N TRP A 288 -12.26 11.03 -7.22
CA TRP A 288 -11.07 10.33 -6.75
C TRP A 288 -11.42 8.96 -6.16
N LEU A 289 -12.36 8.89 -5.21
CA LEU A 289 -12.72 7.63 -4.55
C LEU A 289 -13.12 6.54 -5.56
N ILE A 290 -13.99 6.87 -6.52
CA ILE A 290 -14.41 5.90 -7.56
C ILE A 290 -13.22 5.46 -8.42
N SER A 291 -12.36 6.40 -8.82
CA SER A 291 -11.17 6.11 -9.61
C SER A 291 -10.19 5.20 -8.85
N ALA A 292 -9.94 5.51 -7.58
CA ALA A 292 -9.08 4.74 -6.69
C ALA A 292 -9.59 3.31 -6.48
N ILE A 293 -10.90 3.12 -6.31
CA ILE A 293 -11.54 1.80 -6.23
C ILE A 293 -11.35 1.02 -7.54
N ARG A 294 -11.64 1.63 -8.69
CA ARG A 294 -11.47 0.99 -10.00
C ARG A 294 -10.03 0.51 -10.20
N ARG A 295 -9.05 1.36 -9.90
CA ARG A 295 -7.63 1.01 -9.94
C ARG A 295 -7.29 -0.10 -8.95
N GLY A 296 -7.78 -0.05 -7.71
CA GLY A 296 -7.60 -1.12 -6.71
C GLY A 296 -8.13 -2.49 -7.18
N ARG A 297 -9.24 -2.50 -7.94
CA ARG A 297 -9.75 -3.73 -8.57
C ARG A 297 -8.83 -4.24 -9.69
N ILE A 298 -8.26 -3.35 -10.49
CA ILE A 298 -7.26 -3.71 -11.51
C ILE A 298 -6.03 -4.32 -10.84
N SER A 299 -5.51 -3.71 -9.77
CA SER A 299 -4.39 -4.26 -9.00
C SER A 299 -4.70 -5.64 -8.42
N SER A 300 -5.93 -5.85 -7.92
CA SER A 300 -6.37 -7.16 -7.41
C SER A 300 -6.45 -8.22 -8.51
N LEU A 301 -6.95 -7.84 -9.69
CA LEU A 301 -6.98 -8.71 -10.86
C LEU A 301 -5.55 -9.05 -11.30
N ALA A 302 -4.67 -8.06 -11.40
CA ALA A 302 -3.27 -8.26 -11.73
C ALA A 302 -2.62 -9.23 -10.75
N TYR A 303 -2.80 -9.03 -9.45
CA TYR A 303 -2.32 -9.96 -8.42
C TYR A 303 -2.81 -11.39 -8.67
N SER A 304 -4.12 -11.60 -8.69
CA SER A 304 -4.71 -12.94 -8.79
C SER A 304 -4.30 -13.69 -10.06
N SER A 305 -4.16 -12.97 -11.18
CA SER A 305 -3.88 -13.55 -12.49
C SER A 305 -2.40 -13.65 -12.86
N LEU A 306 -1.53 -12.86 -12.22
CA LEU A 306 -0.11 -12.76 -12.60
C LEU A 306 0.87 -13.07 -11.45
N PHE A 307 0.55 -12.66 -10.23
CA PHE A 307 1.51 -12.65 -9.12
C PHE A 307 1.15 -13.63 -7.98
N SER A 308 -0.05 -14.20 -7.99
CA SER A 308 -0.45 -15.21 -7.00
C SER A 308 0.34 -16.51 -7.15
N VAL A 309 0.42 -17.30 -6.07
CA VAL A 309 1.04 -18.63 -6.13
C VAL A 309 0.40 -19.48 -7.22
N SER A 310 -0.93 -19.44 -7.34
CA SER A 310 -1.67 -20.18 -8.37
C SER A 310 -1.37 -19.66 -9.78
N ALA A 311 -1.18 -18.35 -9.96
CA ALA A 311 -0.77 -17.75 -11.23
C ALA A 311 0.64 -18.17 -11.64
N SER A 312 1.58 -18.27 -10.68
CA SER A 312 2.96 -18.72 -10.94
C SER A 312 3.06 -20.16 -11.45
N MET A 313 1.99 -20.94 -11.30
CA MET A 313 1.89 -22.33 -11.77
C MET A 313 1.22 -22.45 -13.14
N GLN A 314 0.73 -21.35 -13.72
CA GLN A 314 0.11 -21.34 -15.05
C GLN A 314 1.18 -21.35 -16.15
N PRO A 315 0.86 -21.87 -17.35
CA PRO A 315 1.75 -21.78 -18.51
C PRO A 315 2.08 -20.32 -18.88
N CYS A 316 3.30 -20.07 -19.37
CA CYS A 316 3.75 -18.72 -19.76
C CYS A 316 2.81 -18.03 -20.77
N GLU A 317 2.24 -18.78 -21.73
CA GLU A 317 1.29 -18.25 -22.70
C GLU A 317 0.03 -17.65 -22.03
N SER A 318 -0.47 -18.30 -20.98
CA SER A 318 -1.62 -17.83 -20.19
C SER A 318 -1.27 -16.53 -19.44
N ALA A 319 -0.06 -16.47 -18.89
CA ALA A 319 0.43 -15.27 -18.21
C ALA A 319 0.59 -14.08 -19.18
N LEU A 320 1.06 -14.30 -20.42
CA LEU A 320 1.14 -13.25 -21.45
C LEU A 320 -0.23 -12.70 -21.87
N VAL A 321 -1.24 -13.57 -21.96
CA VAL A 321 -2.64 -13.15 -22.20
C VAL A 321 -3.15 -12.32 -21.03
N ALA A 322 -2.88 -12.75 -19.79
CA ALA A 322 -3.26 -12.00 -18.59
C ALA A 322 -2.54 -10.64 -18.51
N ILE A 323 -1.26 -10.55 -18.88
CA ILE A 323 -0.49 -9.30 -18.99
C ILE A 323 -1.18 -8.33 -19.95
N THR A 324 -1.52 -8.81 -21.15
CA THR A 324 -2.19 -7.99 -22.16
C THR A 324 -3.52 -7.46 -21.65
N ARG A 325 -4.32 -8.31 -20.98
CA ARG A 325 -5.59 -7.93 -20.36
C ARG A 325 -5.42 -6.85 -19.29
N VAL A 326 -4.45 -6.99 -18.40
CA VAL A 326 -4.17 -6.02 -17.34
C VAL A 326 -3.73 -4.68 -17.93
N ARG A 327 -2.84 -4.69 -18.94
CA ARG A 327 -2.42 -3.47 -19.65
C ARG A 327 -3.60 -2.73 -20.30
N CYS A 328 -4.50 -3.44 -20.97
CA CYS A 328 -5.70 -2.83 -21.56
C CYS A 328 -6.60 -2.19 -20.50
N LEU A 329 -6.93 -2.90 -19.42
CA LEU A 329 -7.77 -2.37 -18.35
C LEU A 329 -7.14 -1.15 -17.66
N LEU A 330 -5.82 -1.17 -17.48
CA LEU A 330 -5.09 -0.06 -16.89
C LEU A 330 -5.10 1.17 -17.80
N GLU A 331 -4.91 1.00 -19.12
CA GLU A 331 -5.00 2.09 -20.08
C GLU A 331 -6.41 2.67 -20.20
N ASP A 332 -7.45 1.84 -20.17
CA ASP A 332 -8.83 2.30 -20.17
C ASP A 332 -9.14 3.12 -18.90
N TRP A 333 -8.64 2.67 -17.75
CA TRP A 333 -8.70 3.45 -16.52
C TRP A 333 -7.92 4.77 -16.67
N ARG A 334 -6.69 4.78 -17.19
CA ARG A 334 -5.89 5.98 -17.42
C ARG A 334 -6.63 7.01 -18.28
N ARG A 335 -7.26 6.57 -19.37
CA ARG A 335 -8.06 7.44 -20.26
C ARG A 335 -9.30 8.00 -19.58
N SER A 336 -9.89 7.27 -18.64
CA SER A 336 -11.03 7.75 -17.85
C SER A 336 -10.67 8.84 -16.82
N VAL A 337 -9.38 8.98 -16.49
CA VAL A 337 -8.88 10.04 -15.60
C VAL A 337 -8.84 11.38 -16.37
N PRO A 338 -9.34 12.49 -15.80
CA PRO A 338 -9.25 13.82 -16.40
C PRO A 338 -7.81 14.26 -16.64
N ALA A 339 -7.57 15.06 -17.68
CA ALA A 339 -6.22 15.44 -18.12
C ALA A 339 -5.35 16.05 -17.00
N ALA A 340 -5.94 16.84 -16.10
CA ALA A 340 -5.24 17.46 -14.97
C ALA A 340 -4.67 16.47 -13.94
N PHE A 341 -5.12 15.21 -13.94
CA PHE A 341 -4.65 14.15 -13.03
C PHE A 341 -4.12 12.93 -13.78
N ARG A 342 -4.10 12.99 -15.12
CA ARG A 342 -3.85 11.81 -15.97
C ARG A 342 -2.35 11.50 -16.01
N PRO A 343 -1.95 10.26 -15.66
CA PRO A 343 -0.56 9.83 -15.79
C PRO A 343 -0.04 10.01 -17.24
N GLY A 344 1.15 10.59 -17.38
CA GLY A 344 1.86 10.76 -18.65
C GLY A 344 1.50 12.02 -19.45
N GLU A 345 0.57 12.87 -18.98
CA GLU A 345 0.24 14.16 -19.63
C GLU A 345 1.08 15.34 -19.09
N GLY A 346 2.03 15.09 -18.19
CA GLY A 346 2.86 16.13 -17.57
C GLY A 346 2.05 17.05 -16.64
N ALA A 347 1.07 16.49 -15.92
CA ALA A 347 0.25 17.24 -14.99
C ALA A 347 1.13 17.82 -13.86
N LEU A 348 1.40 19.13 -13.94
CA LEU A 348 2.00 19.86 -12.83
C LEU A 348 0.90 20.37 -11.90
N PRO A 349 1.11 20.36 -10.57
CA PRO A 349 0.20 21.00 -9.65
C PRO A 349 -0.01 22.46 -10.06
N GLN A 350 -1.27 22.89 -10.13
CA GLN A 350 -1.57 24.31 -10.35
C GLN A 350 -0.94 25.12 -9.20
N PRO A 351 -0.36 26.32 -9.47
CA PRO A 351 0.15 27.18 -8.42
C PRO A 351 -0.95 27.49 -7.39
N GLY A 352 -0.71 27.11 -6.12
CA GLY A 352 -1.71 27.26 -5.05
C GLY A 352 -2.75 26.14 -4.95
N ALA A 353 -2.54 25.00 -5.63
CA ALA A 353 -3.40 23.82 -5.45
C ALA A 353 -3.44 23.37 -3.98
N CYS A 354 -4.64 22.99 -3.52
CA CYS A 354 -4.82 22.45 -2.17
C CYS A 354 -3.95 21.18 -1.98
N PRO A 355 -3.34 20.98 -0.80
CA PRO A 355 -2.57 19.78 -0.48
C PRO A 355 -3.29 18.46 -0.82
N SER A 356 -4.61 18.39 -0.63
CA SER A 356 -5.42 17.21 -0.97
C SER A 356 -5.47 16.94 -2.48
N ALA A 357 -5.61 17.98 -3.31
CA ALA A 357 -5.60 17.84 -4.77
C ALA A 357 -4.24 17.36 -5.29
N LYS A 358 -3.16 17.90 -4.72
CA LYS A 358 -1.78 17.48 -5.01
C LYS A 358 -1.53 16.02 -4.59
N MET A 359 -2.04 15.62 -3.41
CA MET A 359 -1.99 14.24 -2.94
C MET A 359 -2.72 13.30 -3.90
N VAL A 360 -3.93 13.66 -4.35
CA VAL A 360 -4.72 12.87 -5.31
C VAL A 360 -4.02 12.72 -6.66
N MET A 361 -3.40 13.80 -7.16
CA MET A 361 -2.58 13.77 -8.37
C MET A 361 -1.42 12.78 -8.23
N LEU A 362 -0.61 12.93 -7.19
CA LEU A 362 0.53 12.05 -6.91
C LEU A 362 0.10 10.58 -6.75
N GLN A 363 -0.97 10.31 -6.00
CA GLN A 363 -1.49 8.97 -5.82
C GLN A 363 -2.02 8.37 -7.13
N THR A 364 -2.68 9.17 -7.97
CA THR A 364 -3.16 8.72 -9.28
C THR A 364 -1.99 8.31 -10.17
N GLU A 365 -1.00 9.17 -10.33
CA GLU A 365 0.17 8.93 -11.18
C GLU A 365 1.02 7.75 -10.68
N TYR A 366 1.41 7.76 -9.40
CA TYR A 366 2.23 6.68 -8.85
C TYR A 366 1.50 5.34 -8.82
N SER A 367 0.19 5.32 -8.57
CA SER A 367 -0.56 4.07 -8.61
C SER A 367 -0.63 3.45 -10.01
N TYR A 368 -0.64 4.29 -11.06
CA TYR A 368 -0.53 3.85 -12.45
C TYR A 368 0.84 3.25 -12.73
N TYR A 369 1.91 4.03 -12.49
CA TYR A 369 3.27 3.61 -12.81
C TYR A 369 3.70 2.37 -12.03
N ASN A 370 3.20 2.20 -10.81
CA ASN A 370 3.42 1.01 -10.00
C ASN A 370 2.96 -0.28 -10.70
N VAL A 371 1.74 -0.27 -11.27
CA VAL A 371 1.21 -1.43 -12.01
C VAL A 371 1.96 -1.62 -13.34
N VAL A 372 2.30 -0.53 -14.05
CA VAL A 372 3.10 -0.59 -15.28
C VAL A 372 4.44 -1.26 -15.03
N LEU A 373 5.21 -0.79 -14.04
CA LEU A 373 6.51 -1.36 -13.70
C LEU A 373 6.39 -2.83 -13.30
N ALA A 374 5.39 -3.20 -12.49
CA ALA A 374 5.20 -4.58 -12.06
C ALA A 374 4.89 -5.51 -13.25
N VAL A 375 3.98 -5.11 -14.14
CA VAL A 375 3.59 -5.90 -15.31
C VAL A 375 4.71 -5.99 -16.34
N ASP A 376 5.41 -4.90 -16.60
CA ASP A 376 6.51 -4.87 -17.56
C ASP A 376 7.71 -5.70 -17.08
N ARG A 377 8.01 -5.67 -15.78
CA ARG A 377 9.04 -6.55 -15.19
C ARG A 377 8.68 -8.03 -15.36
N LEU A 378 7.42 -8.39 -15.08
CA LEU A 378 6.97 -9.77 -15.27
C LEU A 378 7.00 -10.17 -16.75
N ALA A 379 6.61 -9.27 -17.65
CA ALA A 379 6.70 -9.50 -19.09
C ALA A 379 8.14 -9.77 -19.54
N LEU A 380 9.12 -9.02 -19.05
CA LEU A 380 10.55 -9.29 -19.32
C LEU A 380 11.01 -10.63 -18.75
N HIS A 381 10.52 -11.02 -17.58
CA HIS A 381 10.87 -12.31 -16.97
C HIS A 381 10.31 -13.50 -17.74
N LEU A 382 9.06 -13.40 -18.23
CA LEU A 382 8.40 -14.44 -19.02
C LEU A 382 8.84 -14.46 -20.48
N GLY A 383 9.28 -13.30 -20.99
CA GLY A 383 9.62 -13.03 -22.38
C GLY A 383 11.01 -13.52 -22.81
N GLN A 384 11.30 -14.82 -22.64
CA GLN A 384 12.32 -15.49 -23.44
C GLN A 384 11.82 -15.70 -24.89
N GLY A 385 11.47 -14.61 -25.59
CA GLY A 385 10.94 -14.57 -26.96
C GLY A 385 11.19 -13.22 -27.66
N THR A 386 11.44 -13.27 -28.98
CA THR A 386 11.90 -12.20 -29.91
C THR A 386 12.44 -10.89 -29.32
N ALA A 387 13.72 -10.61 -29.53
CA ALA A 387 14.45 -9.44 -28.99
C ALA A 387 13.73 -8.08 -29.10
N ASP A 388 12.89 -7.88 -30.13
CA ASP A 388 12.16 -6.62 -30.38
C ASP A 388 11.08 -6.29 -29.32
N ASP A 389 10.38 -7.28 -28.76
CA ASP A 389 9.34 -7.06 -27.74
C ASP A 389 9.94 -6.77 -26.35
N GLY A 390 11.06 -7.44 -26.05
CA GLY A 390 11.85 -7.20 -24.85
C GLY A 390 12.44 -5.80 -24.81
N GLU A 391 13.00 -5.31 -25.92
CA GLU A 391 13.55 -3.95 -25.98
C GLU A 391 12.47 -2.87 -25.83
N LYS A 392 11.29 -3.05 -26.43
CA LYS A 392 10.14 -2.14 -26.23
C LYS A 392 9.70 -2.09 -24.78
N THR A 393 9.62 -3.25 -24.12
CA THR A 393 9.23 -3.32 -22.70
C THR A 393 10.27 -2.66 -21.80
N LYS A 394 11.56 -2.90 -22.02
CA LYS A 394 12.64 -2.20 -21.31
C LYS A 394 12.57 -0.68 -21.52
N HIS A 395 12.35 -0.24 -22.76
CA HIS A 395 12.22 1.17 -23.08
C HIS A 395 11.05 1.80 -22.31
N ASN A 396 9.88 1.15 -22.28
CA ASN A 396 8.72 1.62 -21.54
C ASN A 396 8.99 1.72 -20.02
N MET A 397 9.72 0.76 -19.45
CA MET A 397 10.11 0.81 -18.04
C MET A 397 11.01 2.00 -17.73
N ILE A 398 11.96 2.33 -18.61
CA ILE A 398 12.85 3.49 -18.44
C ILE A 398 12.05 4.79 -18.51
N LEU A 399 11.13 4.92 -19.48
CA LEU A 399 10.26 6.09 -19.58
C LEU A 399 9.36 6.25 -18.35
N THR A 400 8.82 5.13 -17.87
CA THR A 400 8.01 5.08 -16.64
C THR A 400 8.82 5.50 -15.42
N ALA A 401 10.04 4.98 -15.28
CA ALA A 401 10.95 5.35 -14.20
C ALA A 401 11.38 6.82 -14.28
N GLY A 402 11.61 7.35 -15.49
CA GLY A 402 11.86 8.77 -15.71
C GLY A 402 10.70 9.66 -15.28
N SER A 403 9.46 9.25 -15.59
CA SER A 403 8.26 9.98 -15.16
C SER A 403 8.13 10.01 -13.63
N ILE A 404 8.40 8.88 -12.95
CA ILE A 404 8.43 8.83 -11.48
C ILE A 404 9.55 9.74 -10.93
N ALA A 405 10.74 9.71 -11.53
CA ALA A 405 11.86 10.55 -11.12
C ALA A 405 11.52 12.04 -11.26
N GLU A 406 10.85 12.45 -12.33
CA GLU A 406 10.40 13.83 -12.51
C GLU A 406 9.35 14.26 -11.48
N LEU A 407 8.42 13.37 -11.13
CA LEU A 407 7.39 13.64 -10.11
C LEU A 407 7.99 13.89 -8.73
N THR A 408 9.17 13.37 -8.40
CA THR A 408 9.84 13.67 -7.12
C THR A 408 10.03 15.17 -6.89
N LYS A 409 10.20 15.96 -7.96
CA LYS A 409 10.38 17.42 -7.91
C LYS A 409 9.18 18.15 -7.32
N VAL A 410 7.99 17.54 -7.42
CA VAL A 410 6.75 18.12 -6.88
C VAL A 410 6.31 17.44 -5.59
N VAL A 411 6.98 16.39 -5.10
CA VAL A 411 6.61 15.75 -3.82
C VAL A 411 6.98 16.66 -2.65
N ASP A 412 6.03 16.93 -1.76
CA ASP A 412 6.33 17.62 -0.51
C ASP A 412 7.02 16.66 0.47
N VAL A 413 8.23 17.02 0.91
CA VAL A 413 8.93 16.25 1.95
C VAL A 413 8.33 16.61 3.31
N GLN A 414 7.18 16.01 3.62
CA GLN A 414 6.43 16.23 4.86
C GLN A 414 5.98 14.91 5.50
N PRO A 415 5.87 14.81 6.84
CA PRO A 415 5.51 13.57 7.53
C PRO A 415 4.10 13.04 7.27
N TYR A 416 3.20 13.88 6.78
CA TYR A 416 1.84 13.46 6.40
C TYR A 416 1.81 12.78 5.03
N VAL A 417 2.89 12.85 4.23
CA VAL A 417 2.93 12.25 2.91
C VAL A 417 3.21 10.75 3.05
N PRO A 418 2.40 9.86 2.45
CA PRO A 418 2.59 8.41 2.57
C PRO A 418 3.97 7.95 2.11
N VAL A 419 4.54 6.95 2.81
CA VAL A 419 5.83 6.32 2.46
C VAL A 419 5.87 5.77 1.04
N PHE A 420 4.71 5.36 0.51
CA PHE A 420 4.56 4.94 -0.89
C PHE A 420 5.00 6.03 -1.87
N ILE A 421 4.63 7.29 -1.61
CA ILE A 421 4.94 8.46 -2.44
C ILE A 421 6.34 8.99 -2.12
N LEU A 422 6.69 9.09 -0.83
CA LEU A 422 7.97 9.63 -0.40
C LEU A 422 9.16 8.74 -0.80
N GLY A 423 9.02 7.43 -0.64
CA GLY A 423 10.15 6.50 -0.69
C GLY A 423 9.99 5.39 -1.72
N ILE A 424 8.92 4.60 -1.64
CA ILE A 424 8.80 3.34 -2.40
C ILE A 424 8.85 3.57 -3.92
N MET A 425 8.07 4.53 -4.42
CA MET A 425 8.02 4.82 -5.86
C MET A 425 9.31 5.45 -6.39
N PRO A 426 9.86 6.53 -5.78
CA PRO A 426 11.16 7.07 -6.18
C PRO A 426 12.28 6.04 -6.16
N LEU A 427 12.28 5.16 -5.16
CA LEU A 427 13.26 4.08 -5.04
C LEU A 427 13.10 3.02 -6.14
N SER A 428 11.86 2.68 -6.49
CA SER A 428 11.58 1.80 -7.63
C SER A 428 12.10 2.36 -8.95
N ALA A 429 11.96 3.67 -9.16
CA ALA A 429 12.51 4.36 -10.32
C ALA A 429 14.03 4.40 -10.33
N LEU A 430 14.65 4.72 -9.18
CA LEU A 430 16.10 4.70 -9.01
C LEU A 430 16.68 3.37 -9.46
N PHE A 431 16.10 2.24 -9.05
CA PHE A 431 16.62 0.94 -9.44
C PHE A 431 16.47 0.63 -10.93
N VAL A 432 15.34 1.00 -11.55
CA VAL A 432 15.15 0.77 -12.99
C VAL A 432 16.18 1.58 -13.80
N LEU A 433 16.37 2.86 -13.46
CA LEU A 433 17.33 3.74 -14.13
C LEU A 433 18.77 3.27 -13.89
N PHE A 434 19.10 2.91 -12.66
CA PHE A 434 20.42 2.43 -12.27
C PHE A 434 20.77 1.11 -12.97
N ASP A 435 19.84 0.15 -13.02
CA ASP A 435 20.02 -1.11 -13.75
C ASP A 435 20.36 -0.85 -15.22
N PHE A 436 19.64 0.08 -15.85
CA PHE A 436 19.88 0.43 -17.24
C PHE A 436 21.27 1.04 -17.45
N VAL A 437 21.64 2.04 -16.65
CA VAL A 437 22.92 2.76 -16.76
C VAL A 437 24.11 1.82 -16.60
N ILE A 438 24.05 0.89 -15.64
CA ILE A 438 25.13 -0.07 -15.40
C ILE A 438 25.30 -1.04 -16.56
N HIS A 439 24.21 -1.52 -17.16
CA HIS A 439 24.28 -2.53 -18.21
C HIS A 439 24.47 -1.93 -19.61
N ASN A 440 24.22 -0.63 -19.82
CA ASN A 440 24.24 0.03 -21.12
C ASN A 440 25.05 1.33 -21.10
N PRO A 441 26.34 1.28 -20.79
CA PRO A 441 27.10 2.48 -20.50
C PRO A 441 27.35 3.42 -21.69
N GLU A 442 27.57 2.85 -22.87
CA GLU A 442 27.84 3.60 -24.11
C GLU A 442 26.55 4.04 -24.82
N HIS A 443 25.39 3.75 -24.24
CA HIS A 443 24.10 4.07 -24.84
C HIS A 443 23.80 5.58 -24.76
N SER A 444 23.27 6.16 -25.84
CA SER A 444 22.98 7.60 -25.94
C SER A 444 22.01 8.11 -24.86
N GLY A 445 21.09 7.26 -24.39
CA GLY A 445 20.15 7.57 -23.30
C GLY A 445 20.76 7.55 -21.90
N THR A 446 21.99 7.07 -21.71
CA THR A 446 22.61 6.90 -20.38
C THR A 446 22.86 8.23 -19.68
N VAL A 447 23.27 9.26 -20.43
CA VAL A 447 23.46 10.61 -19.89
C VAL A 447 22.16 11.20 -19.33
N ALA A 448 21.04 11.01 -20.04
CA ALA A 448 19.74 11.47 -19.57
C ALA A 448 19.28 10.72 -18.31
N ASN A 449 19.51 9.40 -18.26
CA ASN A 449 19.17 8.57 -17.10
C ASN A 449 20.04 8.89 -15.87
N LEU A 450 21.31 9.25 -16.07
CA LEU A 450 22.18 9.75 -15.00
C LEU A 450 21.64 11.05 -14.39
N ALA A 451 21.19 12.00 -15.21
CA ALA A 451 20.58 13.23 -14.71
C ALA A 451 19.30 12.95 -13.89
N LEU A 452 18.48 11.98 -14.32
CA LEU A 452 17.30 11.57 -13.55
C LEU A 452 17.68 10.88 -12.22
N LEU A 453 18.75 10.09 -12.19
CA LEU A 453 19.28 9.51 -10.95
C LEU A 453 19.73 10.59 -9.96
N GLU A 454 20.35 11.68 -10.45
CA GLU A 454 20.71 12.82 -9.60
C GLU A 454 19.48 13.53 -9.02
N VAL A 455 18.41 13.68 -9.79
CA VAL A 455 17.13 14.23 -9.30
C VAL A 455 16.58 13.37 -8.17
N VAL A 456 16.54 12.05 -8.34
CA VAL A 456 16.02 11.13 -7.31
C VAL A 456 16.93 11.12 -6.08
N ALA A 457 18.25 11.16 -6.25
CA ALA A 457 19.17 11.26 -5.13
C ALA A 457 18.98 12.56 -4.34
N GLY A 458 18.78 13.70 -5.02
CA GLY A 458 18.46 14.98 -4.38
C GLY A 458 17.16 14.93 -3.56
N HIS A 459 16.14 14.20 -4.04
CA HIS A 459 14.92 13.94 -3.27
C HIS A 459 15.20 13.16 -1.98
N PHE A 460 15.97 12.07 -2.04
CA PHE A 460 16.34 11.30 -0.85
C PHE A 460 17.23 12.08 0.13
N CYS A 461 18.14 12.92 -0.35
CA CYS A 461 18.89 13.87 0.49
C CYS A 461 17.97 14.86 1.22
N SER A 462 16.91 15.31 0.55
CA SER A 462 15.92 16.20 1.15
C SER A 462 15.13 15.51 2.25
N ILE A 463 14.78 14.23 2.06
CA ILE A 463 14.17 13.38 3.11
C ILE A 463 15.13 13.18 4.29
N ASP A 464 16.40 12.87 4.03
CA ASP A 464 17.43 12.69 5.08
C ASP A 464 17.58 13.97 5.92
N SER A 465 17.67 15.11 5.25
CA SER A 465 17.76 16.42 5.89
C SER A 465 16.51 16.75 6.71
N ALA A 466 15.31 16.54 6.15
CA ALA A 466 14.05 16.80 6.83
C ALA A 466 13.80 15.86 8.02
N SER A 467 14.29 14.62 7.93
CA SER A 467 14.20 13.61 8.99
C SER A 467 15.35 13.66 9.99
N LYS A 468 16.34 14.55 9.78
CA LYS A 468 17.57 14.64 10.60
C LYS A 468 18.34 13.31 10.68
N GLY A 469 18.37 12.56 9.58
CA GLY A 469 19.04 11.27 9.46
C GLY A 469 18.29 10.08 10.09
N ALA A 470 17.03 10.25 10.50
CA ALA A 470 16.22 9.15 11.05
C ALA A 470 15.68 8.19 9.99
N LEU A 471 15.58 8.64 8.73
CA LEU A 471 15.24 7.81 7.58
C LEU A 471 16.52 7.49 6.80
N LEU A 472 16.59 6.31 6.17
CA LEU A 472 17.78 5.79 5.45
C LEU A 472 18.05 6.53 4.11
N GLY A 473 17.92 7.85 4.06
CA GLY A 473 18.13 8.63 2.84
C GLY A 473 19.61 8.69 2.41
N SER A 474 20.53 8.68 3.37
CA SER A 474 21.98 8.69 3.12
C SER A 474 22.48 7.49 2.30
N ILE A 475 22.02 6.27 2.59
CA ILE A 475 22.39 5.05 1.84
C ILE A 475 21.91 5.14 0.38
N ILE A 476 20.79 5.80 0.12
CA ILE A 476 20.21 5.92 -1.21
C ILE A 476 20.93 7.02 -2.03
N SER A 477 21.40 8.09 -1.38
CA SER A 477 22.25 9.12 -2.01
C SER A 477 23.58 8.56 -2.52
N ASP A 478 24.14 7.56 -1.83
CA ASP A 478 25.40 6.92 -2.22
C ASP A 478 25.30 6.22 -3.60
N PHE A 479 24.11 5.74 -4.01
CA PHE A 479 23.92 5.14 -5.34
C PHE A 479 24.24 6.10 -6.49
N ALA A 480 23.81 7.36 -6.40
CA ALA A 480 24.15 8.39 -7.39
C ALA A 480 25.61 8.89 -7.26
N GLY A 481 26.23 8.70 -6.10
CA GLY A 481 27.67 8.86 -5.92
C GLY A 481 28.48 7.80 -6.66
N ILE A 482 28.03 6.55 -6.60
CA ILE A 482 28.78 5.41 -7.17
C ILE A 482 28.64 5.34 -8.70
N THR A 483 27.52 5.78 -9.26
CA THR A 483 27.43 6.03 -10.71
C THR A 483 28.34 7.15 -11.20
N ARG A 484 29.00 7.93 -10.33
CA ARG A 484 30.02 8.92 -10.75
C ARG A 484 31.46 8.40 -10.64
N GLN A 485 31.71 7.42 -9.78
CA GLN A 485 33.05 6.85 -9.57
C GLN A 485 33.36 5.68 -10.51
N SER A 486 32.34 5.11 -11.14
CA SER A 486 32.47 3.98 -12.08
C SER A 486 32.68 4.44 -13.54
N TRP A 487 32.84 5.74 -13.77
CA TRP A 487 33.00 6.38 -15.09
C TRP A 487 34.17 7.33 -15.12
#